data_AF-A0A0J8ARM0-F1
#
_entry.id   AF-A0A0J8ARM0-F1
#
_cell.length_a   1.000
_cell.length_b   1.000
_cell.length_c   1.000
_cell.angle_alpha   90.00
_cell.angle_beta   90.00
_cell.angle_gamma   90.00
#
_symmetry.space_group_name_H-M   'P 1'
#
loop_
_entity.id
_entity.type
_entity.pdbx_description
1 polymer ?
#
loop_
_entity_poly.entity_id
_entity_poly.type
_entity_poly.pdbx_seq_one_letter_code
_entity_poly.pdbx_strand_id
1 'polypeptide(L)' 'MAQDWANGADAYRGKALIRRGRPTLAQTKQHVSLRLDPDVIESFKADGPGWQGRINEALRKAAGL' A
#
# COMPACT_ATOMS: atom_id res chain seq x y z
N MET A 1 -25.68 -19.58 10.17
CA MET A 1 -24.52 -19.13 10.97
C MET A 1 -23.45 -18.62 10.01
N ALA A 2 -23.47 -17.31 9.72
CA ALA A 2 -22.43 -16.52 9.04
C ALA A 2 -22.68 -15.07 9.53
N GLN A 3 -22.05 -14.69 10.63
CA GLN A 3 -20.82 -13.88 10.67
C GLN A 3 -21.09 -12.45 10.22
N ASP A 4 -21.46 -11.65 11.23
CA ASP A 4 -21.12 -10.25 11.46
C ASP A 4 -19.76 -9.90 10.83
N TRP A 5 -19.64 -8.74 10.15
CA TRP A 5 -18.47 -7.83 10.19
C TRP A 5 -18.73 -6.52 9.40
N ALA A 6 -18.59 -5.41 10.13
CA ALA A 6 -18.33 -4.04 9.68
C ALA A 6 -19.52 -3.09 9.35
N ASN A 7 -20.18 -2.66 10.43
CA ASN A 7 -20.54 -1.26 10.76
C ASN A 7 -20.35 -0.18 9.67
N GLY A 8 -21.46 0.26 9.07
CA GLY A 8 -21.61 1.58 8.49
C GLY A 8 -21.80 2.61 9.60
N ALA A 9 -20.81 3.48 9.79
CA ALA A 9 -20.90 4.61 10.71
C ALA A 9 -20.53 5.91 9.98
N ASP A 10 -21.41 6.32 9.07
CA ASP A 10 -21.37 7.68 8.51
C ASP A 10 -21.90 8.66 9.56
N ALA A 11 -20.99 9.32 10.28
CA ALA A 11 -21.34 10.37 11.23
C ALA A 11 -21.59 11.70 10.49
N TYR A 12 -22.86 12.10 10.38
CA TYR A 12 -23.23 13.43 9.89
C TYR A 12 -23.12 14.47 11.02
N ARG A 13 -22.34 15.54 10.80
CA ARG A 13 -22.41 16.79 11.59
C ARG A 13 -22.59 17.98 10.63
N GLY A 14 -23.84 18.35 10.35
CA GLY A 14 -24.20 19.48 9.48
C GLY A 14 -24.11 19.19 7.96
N LYS A 15 -23.98 20.24 7.13
CA LYS A 15 -23.95 20.19 5.65
C LYS A 15 -22.59 19.80 5.02
N ALA A 16 -21.72 19.11 5.77
CA ALA A 16 -20.41 18.71 5.26
C ALA A 16 -20.22 17.21 5.44
N LEU A 17 -20.09 16.50 4.31
CA LEU A 17 -19.75 15.09 4.28
C LEU A 17 -18.28 14.96 4.74
N ILE A 18 -18.05 14.56 6.00
CA ILE A 18 -16.69 14.22 6.45
C ILE A 18 -16.35 12.85 5.85
N ARG A 19 -15.75 12.84 4.66
CA ARG A 19 -15.15 11.63 4.09
C ARG A 19 -14.03 11.18 5.03
N ARG A 20 -14.31 10.24 5.93
CA ARG A 20 -13.29 9.51 6.69
C ARG A 20 -12.53 8.61 5.71
N GLY A 21 -11.50 9.17 5.09
CA GLY A 21 -10.58 8.46 4.22
C GLY A 21 -9.16 9.01 4.39
N ARG A 22 -8.16 8.17 4.12
CA ARG A 22 -6.76 8.61 4.01
C ARG A 22 -6.71 9.76 2.98
N PRO A 23 -6.05 10.89 3.27
CA PRO A 23 -5.90 11.97 2.30
C PRO A 23 -5.44 11.42 0.95
N THR A 24 -6.07 11.87 -0.14
CA THR A 24 -5.62 11.53 -1.48
C THR A 24 -4.20 12.05 -1.64
N LEU A 25 -3.22 11.15 -1.65
CA LEU A 25 -1.83 11.51 -1.91
C LEU A 25 -1.73 11.95 -3.37
N ALA A 26 -1.08 13.10 -3.62
CA ALA A 26 -0.87 13.62 -4.97
C ALA A 26 -0.12 12.64 -5.88
N GLN A 27 0.75 11.80 -5.30
CA GLN A 27 1.35 10.66 -5.98
C GLN A 27 1.26 9.42 -5.08
N THR A 28 0.68 8.35 -5.62
CA THR A 28 0.54 7.06 -4.93
C THR A 28 1.36 6.01 -5.67
N LYS A 29 1.87 5.01 -4.94
CA LYS A 29 2.52 3.84 -5.55
C LYS A 29 1.55 3.16 -6.50
N GLN A 30 1.98 2.90 -7.73
CA GLN A 30 1.17 2.20 -8.71
C GLN A 30 1.36 0.69 -8.53
N HIS A 31 0.27 -0.06 -8.46
CA HIS A 31 0.33 -1.52 -8.47
C HIS A 31 0.54 -2.00 -9.90
N VAL A 32 1.65 -2.67 -10.15
CA VAL A 32 2.02 -3.20 -11.46
C VAL A 32 2.38 -4.68 -11.35
N SER A 33 2.10 -5.45 -12.40
CA SER A 33 2.50 -6.85 -12.51
C SER A 33 3.89 -6.94 -13.14
N LEU A 34 4.93 -6.95 -12.30
CA LEU A 34 6.34 -7.13 -12.71
C LEU A 34 6.82 -8.53 -12.31
N ARG A 35 7.60 -9.17 -13.18
CA ARG A 35 8.34 -10.39 -12.85
C ARG A 35 9.76 -10.05 -12.49
N LEU A 36 10.23 -10.62 -11.39
CA LEU A 36 11.60 -10.53 -10.90
C LEU A 36 12.13 -11.94 -10.70
N ASP A 37 13.43 -12.10 -10.74
CA ASP A 37 14.04 -13.40 -10.49
C ASP A 37 13.75 -13.88 -9.06
N PRO A 38 13.57 -15.20 -8.83
CA PRO A 38 13.19 -15.73 -7.52
C PRO A 38 14.20 -15.41 -6.42
N ASP A 39 15.49 -15.49 -6.73
CA ASP A 39 16.61 -15.21 -5.82
C ASP A 39 16.60 -13.75 -5.34
N VAL A 40 16.25 -12.81 -6.22
CA VAL A 40 16.05 -11.40 -5.86
C VAL A 40 14.91 -11.28 -4.84
N ILE A 41 13.76 -11.90 -5.11
CA ILE A 41 12.61 -11.86 -4.19
C ILE A 41 12.96 -12.48 -2.83
N GLU A 42 13.63 -13.63 -2.83
CA GLU A 42 14.05 -14.33 -1.61
C GLU A 42 15.03 -13.50 -0.79
N SER A 43 16.02 -12.89 -1.44
CA SER A 43 17.00 -12.00 -0.81
C SER A 43 16.31 -10.85 -0.06
N PHE A 44 15.38 -10.13 -0.71
CA PHE A 44 14.67 -9.03 -0.05
C PHE A 44 13.72 -9.51 1.06
N LYS A 45 13.07 -10.67 0.88
CA LYS A 45 12.17 -11.27 1.89
C LYS A 45 12.91 -11.75 3.14
N ALA A 46 14.16 -12.21 3.00
CA ALA A 46 14.97 -12.68 4.13
C ALA A 46 15.17 -11.59 5.19
N ASP A 47 15.23 -10.33 4.77
CA ASP A 47 15.30 -9.15 5.65
C ASP A 47 13.98 -8.87 6.42
N GLY A 48 12.94 -9.68 6.23
CA GLY A 48 11.69 -9.60 6.98
C GLY A 48 10.68 -8.56 6.47
N PRO A 49 9.74 -8.12 7.32
CA PRO A 49 8.69 -7.17 6.93
C PRO A 49 9.24 -5.90 6.27
N GLY A 50 8.47 -5.34 5.33
CA GLY A 50 8.87 -4.12 4.60
C GLY A 50 9.76 -4.36 3.38
N TRP A 51 10.03 -5.61 3.00
CA TRP A 51 10.88 -5.95 1.84
C TRP A 51 10.42 -5.31 0.52
N GLN A 52 9.11 -5.15 0.31
CA GLN A 52 8.55 -4.46 -0.86
C GLN A 52 8.92 -2.97 -0.90
N GLY A 53 9.10 -2.34 0.27
CA GLY A 53 9.60 -0.97 0.37
C GLY A 53 11.07 -0.89 0.01
N ARG A 54 11.88 -1.82 0.53
CA ARG A 54 13.33 -1.89 0.25
C ARG A 54 13.62 -2.13 -1.22
N ILE A 55 12.93 -3.08 -1.86
CA ILE A 55 13.12 -3.32 -3.29
C ILE A 55 12.71 -2.13 -4.15
N ASN A 56 11.65 -1.40 -3.76
CA ASN A 56 11.26 -0.17 -4.43
C ASN A 56 12.35 0.92 -4.30
N GLU A 57 12.98 1.05 -3.13
CA GLU A 57 14.11 1.98 -2.94
C GLU A 57 15.33 1.60 -3.78
N ALA A 58 15.65 0.31 -3.86
CA ALA A 58 16.72 -0.19 -4.73
C ALA A 58 16.46 0.15 -6.21
N LEU A 59 15.21 -0.05 -6.68
CA LEU A 59 14.80 0.31 -8.04
C LEU A 59 14.89 1.82 -8.30
N ARG A 60 14.51 2.66 -7.33
CA ARG A 60 14.67 4.12 -7.43
C ARG A 60 16.14 4.50 -7.58
N LYS A 61 17.01 3.95 -6.73
CA LYS A 61 18.46 4.20 -6.79
C LYS A 61 19.04 3.78 -8.14
N ALA A 62 18.65 2.62 -8.66
CA ALA A 62 19.10 2.13 -9.97
C ALA A 62 18.61 3.01 -11.13
N ALA A 63 17.43 3.62 -11.00
CA ALA A 63 16.86 4.56 -11.97
C ALA A 63 17.38 6.01 -11.82
N GLY A 64 18.16 6.32 -10.78
CA GLY A 64 18.62 7.68 -10.46
C GLY A 64 17.55 8.60 -9.86
N LEU A 65 16.55 8.02 -9.18
CA LEU A 65 15.41 8.72 -8.55
C LEU A 65 15.53 8.89 -7.03
#